data_AF-A0A258GVV7-F1
#
_entry.id   AF-A0A258GVV7-F1
#
_cell.length_a   1.000
_cell.length_b   1.000
_cell.length_c   1.000
_cell.angle_alpha   90.00
_cell.angle_beta   90.00
_cell.angle_gamma   90.00
#
_symmetry.space_group_name_H-M   'P 1'
#
loop_
_entity.id
_entity.type
_entity.pdbx_description
1 polymer ?
#
loop_
_entity_poly.entity_id
_entity_poly.type
_entity_poly.pdbx_seq_one_letter_code
_entity_poly.pdbx_strand_id
1 'polypeptide(L)'
;MRFAEHGAERLDVAALPMLSEIERSVAALPCDRPGVRLTGLSGLSGLLGPDGGIGSQVAQFCNGAPQHVRAILFDKTQAINWSLPWHQDRTICIRERRDVAGFGPWTVKSGLLHVAPPFDLLERMVTIRVHLDDVPADNAPLLIAPGSHRFGLVREDRIEAVVGQCGVHACTALAGDIWVYATPILHASAAAAIPRRRRVLQVDYAGFDLPGGLQWSGV
;
A
#
# COMPACT_ATOMS: atom_id res chain seq x y z
N MET A 1 1.47 -10.49 14.14
CA MET A 1 1.60 -9.09 14.63
C MET A 1 0.22 -8.53 14.86
N ARG A 2 0.08 -7.55 15.76
CA ARG A 2 -1.18 -6.84 16.03
C ARG A 2 -1.08 -5.41 15.50
N PHE A 3 -2.06 -4.95 14.74
CA PHE A 3 -2.01 -3.63 14.10
C PHE A 3 -1.82 -2.51 15.12
N ALA A 4 -2.59 -2.51 16.22
CA ALA A 4 -2.53 -1.46 17.24
C ALA A 4 -1.14 -1.29 17.85
N GLU A 5 -0.36 -2.37 17.97
CA GLU A 5 0.97 -2.34 18.60
C GLU A 5 2.09 -2.12 17.57
N HIS A 6 2.02 -2.85 16.47
CA HIS A 6 3.10 -2.97 15.50
C HIS A 6 2.90 -2.08 14.28
N GLY A 7 1.71 -1.53 14.09
CA GLY A 7 1.30 -0.85 12.87
C GLY A 7 1.17 -1.77 11.67
N ALA A 8 1.10 -3.09 11.89
CA ALA A 8 0.95 -4.08 10.84
C ALA A 8 0.24 -5.34 11.35
N GLU A 9 -0.61 -5.92 10.52
CA GLU A 9 -1.38 -7.13 10.78
C GLU A 9 -1.62 -7.91 9.48
N ARG A 10 -1.63 -9.24 9.58
CA ARG A 10 -1.95 -10.12 8.45
C ARG A 10 -3.34 -10.70 8.69
N LEU A 11 -4.19 -10.59 7.68
CA LEU A 11 -5.48 -11.24 7.60
C LEU A 11 -5.31 -12.48 6.72
N ASP A 12 -5.26 -13.64 7.35
CA ASP A 12 -5.09 -14.91 6.67
C ASP A 12 -6.32 -15.19 5.78
N VAL A 13 -6.09 -15.59 4.53
CA VAL A 13 -7.11 -15.97 3.52
C VAL A 13 -8.23 -14.95 3.25
N ALA A 14 -8.11 -13.71 3.71
CA ALA A 14 -9.20 -12.73 3.67
C ALA A 14 -9.61 -12.30 2.25
N ALA A 15 -8.67 -12.32 1.30
CA ALA A 15 -8.95 -12.05 -0.12
C ALA A 15 -9.19 -13.32 -0.94
N LEU A 16 -9.02 -14.52 -0.36
CA LEU A 16 -9.13 -15.79 -1.09
C LEU A 16 -10.45 -15.94 -1.84
N PRO A 17 -11.63 -15.59 -1.28
CA PRO A 17 -12.91 -15.67 -2.00
C PRO A 17 -13.01 -14.76 -3.23
N MET A 18 -12.18 -13.71 -3.30
CA MET A 18 -12.22 -12.66 -4.32
C MET A 18 -11.05 -12.76 -5.31
N LEU A 19 -10.12 -13.69 -5.06
CA LEU A 19 -8.84 -13.73 -5.76
C LEU A 19 -9.01 -13.85 -7.28
N SER A 20 -9.88 -14.76 -7.74
CA SER A 20 -10.16 -14.94 -9.17
C SER A 20 -10.73 -13.69 -9.86
N GLU A 21 -11.51 -12.88 -9.13
CA GLU A 21 -12.08 -11.64 -9.66
C GLU A 21 -11.03 -10.53 -9.74
N ILE A 22 -10.17 -10.43 -8.72
CA ILE A 22 -9.03 -9.51 -8.70
C ILE A 22 -8.09 -9.86 -9.86
N GLU A 23 -7.74 -11.13 -10.03
CA GLU A 23 -6.89 -11.61 -11.12
C GLU A 23 -7.47 -11.26 -12.48
N ARG A 24 -8.76 -11.48 -12.69
CA ARG A 24 -9.44 -11.11 -13.93
C ARG A 24 -9.38 -9.60 -14.19
N SER A 25 -9.57 -8.79 -13.16
CA SER A 25 -9.54 -7.32 -13.25
C SER A 25 -8.16 -6.77 -13.60
N VAL A 26 -7.09 -7.51 -13.30
CA VAL A 26 -5.70 -7.08 -13.55
C VAL A 26 -5.00 -7.83 -14.70
N ALA A 27 -5.65 -8.83 -15.30
CA ALA A 27 -5.02 -9.73 -16.28
C ALA A 27 -4.47 -9.03 -17.53
N ALA A 28 -5.12 -7.94 -17.97
CA ALA A 28 -4.73 -7.19 -19.17
C ALA A 28 -3.66 -6.11 -18.90
N LEU A 29 -3.20 -5.96 -17.65
CA LEU A 29 -2.24 -4.92 -17.30
C LEU A 29 -0.81 -5.33 -17.67
N PRO A 30 0.06 -4.36 -18.02
CA PRO A 30 1.45 -4.66 -18.34
C PRO A 30 2.19 -5.32 -17.16
N CYS A 31 2.94 -6.38 -17.44
CA CYS A 31 3.78 -7.08 -16.46
C CYS A 31 5.29 -6.82 -16.64
N ASP A 32 5.64 -5.87 -17.50
CA ASP A 32 7.01 -5.55 -17.92
C ASP A 32 7.65 -4.40 -17.12
N ARG A 33 6.99 -3.93 -16.06
CA ARG A 33 7.41 -2.75 -15.30
C ARG A 33 7.27 -2.94 -13.80
N PRO A 34 8.06 -2.18 -12.99
CA PRO A 34 8.11 -2.33 -11.54
C PRO A 34 6.74 -2.28 -10.83
N GLY A 35 5.83 -1.43 -11.31
CA GLY A 35 4.46 -1.37 -10.82
C GLY A 35 3.54 -0.55 -11.74
N VAL A 36 2.28 -0.97 -11.82
CA VAL A 36 1.22 -0.34 -12.63
C VAL A 36 0.26 0.39 -11.70
N ARG A 37 0.14 1.72 -11.85
CA ARG A 37 -0.88 2.51 -11.15
C ARG A 37 -2.23 2.27 -11.81
N LEU A 38 -3.24 1.97 -11.01
CA LEU A 38 -4.56 1.56 -11.48
C LEU A 38 -5.53 2.72 -11.39
N THR A 39 -6.28 2.94 -12.47
CA THR A 39 -7.38 3.91 -12.54
C THR A 39 -8.46 3.47 -13.52
N GLY A 40 -9.72 3.77 -13.19
CA GLY A 40 -10.89 3.46 -14.00
C GLY A 40 -11.25 1.97 -14.04
N LEU A 41 -10.78 1.15 -13.09
CA LEU A 41 -11.07 -0.29 -13.08
C LEU A 41 -12.34 -0.57 -12.26
N SER A 42 -13.50 -0.46 -12.89
CA SER A 42 -14.81 -0.60 -12.23
C SER A 42 -14.98 -1.92 -11.46
N GLY A 43 -14.54 -3.04 -12.03
CA GLY A 43 -14.56 -4.34 -11.35
C GLY A 43 -13.74 -4.35 -10.07
N LEU A 44 -12.59 -3.68 -10.06
CA LEU A 44 -11.76 -3.57 -8.87
C LEU A 44 -12.32 -2.55 -7.86
N SER A 45 -12.85 -1.42 -8.32
CA SER A 45 -13.45 -0.40 -7.45
C SER A 45 -14.61 -0.96 -6.61
N GLY A 46 -15.46 -1.83 -7.18
CA GLY A 46 -16.54 -2.49 -6.43
C GLY A 46 -16.02 -3.35 -5.28
N LEU A 47 -14.94 -4.11 -5.49
CA LEU A 47 -14.32 -4.94 -4.45
C LEU A 47 -13.63 -4.12 -3.36
N LEU A 48 -13.03 -2.99 -3.75
CA LEU A 48 -12.27 -2.12 -2.86
C LEU A 48 -13.16 -1.13 -2.07
N GLY A 49 -14.39 -0.89 -2.53
CA GLY A 49 -15.35 0.00 -1.86
C GLY A 49 -15.79 -0.49 -0.48
N PRO A 50 -16.49 0.34 0.31
CA PRO A 50 -16.81 0.06 1.70
C PRO A 50 -17.63 -1.22 1.92
N ASP A 51 -18.58 -1.49 1.02
CA ASP A 51 -19.41 -2.70 1.03
C ASP A 51 -18.79 -3.84 0.20
N GLY A 52 -17.63 -3.58 -0.40
CA GLY A 52 -16.88 -4.57 -1.17
C GLY A 52 -16.20 -5.58 -0.26
N GLY A 53 -15.93 -6.77 -0.80
CA GLY A 53 -15.34 -7.84 0.01
C GLY A 53 -13.92 -7.53 0.52
N ILE A 54 -13.15 -6.64 -0.11
CA ILE A 54 -11.85 -6.17 0.42
C ILE A 54 -12.07 -5.00 1.36
N GLY A 55 -12.84 -3.99 0.96
CA GLY A 55 -13.06 -2.80 1.79
C GLY A 55 -13.66 -3.14 3.15
N SER A 56 -14.61 -4.08 3.21
CA SER A 56 -15.21 -4.56 4.46
C SER A 56 -14.20 -5.20 5.43
N GLN A 57 -13.18 -5.91 4.91
CA GLN A 57 -12.10 -6.49 5.75
C GLN A 57 -11.21 -5.39 6.35
N VAL A 58 -11.00 -4.31 5.60
CA VAL A 58 -10.13 -3.19 5.95
C VAL A 58 -10.82 -2.14 6.83
N ALA A 59 -12.16 -2.10 6.82
CA ALA A 59 -12.95 -1.09 7.53
C ALA A 59 -12.57 -0.95 9.02
N GLN A 60 -12.27 -2.07 9.70
CA GLN A 60 -11.86 -2.06 11.12
C GLN A 60 -10.54 -1.32 11.39
N PHE A 61 -9.70 -1.12 10.37
CA PHE A 61 -8.43 -0.40 10.47
C PHE A 61 -8.56 1.07 10.07
N CYS A 62 -9.70 1.47 9.52
CA CYS A 62 -9.98 2.84 9.10
C CYS A 62 -10.79 3.57 10.19
N ASN A 63 -10.50 4.85 10.41
CA ASN A 63 -11.31 5.69 11.29
C ASN A 63 -12.51 6.30 10.53
N GLY A 64 -13.37 5.44 9.98
CA GLY A 64 -14.51 5.78 9.13
C GLY A 64 -14.68 4.80 7.97
N ALA A 65 -15.63 5.07 7.06
CA ALA A 65 -15.84 4.24 5.88
C ALA A 65 -14.57 4.22 4.99
N PRO A 66 -14.07 3.05 4.59
CA PRO A 66 -12.82 2.95 3.85
C PRO A 66 -12.98 3.50 2.43
N GLN A 67 -12.22 4.54 2.11
CA GLN A 67 -12.12 5.13 0.78
C GLN A 67 -10.79 4.73 0.15
N HIS A 68 -10.83 4.04 -1.00
CA HIS A 68 -9.62 3.66 -1.72
C HIS A 68 -9.00 4.91 -2.40
N VAL A 69 -7.76 5.23 -2.04
CA VAL A 69 -7.06 6.46 -2.46
C VAL A 69 -6.32 6.26 -3.78
N ARG A 70 -5.54 5.18 -3.86
CA ARG A 70 -4.83 4.72 -5.06
C ARG A 70 -4.61 3.22 -4.97
N ALA A 71 -4.44 2.57 -6.12
CA ALA A 71 -3.96 1.20 -6.19
C ALA A 71 -2.78 1.05 -7.14
N ILE A 72 -1.88 0.13 -6.80
CA ILE A 72 -0.70 -0.20 -7.58
C ILE A 72 -0.58 -1.73 -7.63
N LEU A 73 -0.52 -2.28 -8.84
CA LEU A 73 -0.16 -3.68 -9.03
C LEU A 73 1.36 -3.80 -9.17
N PHE A 74 1.98 -4.58 -8.30
CA PHE A 74 3.38 -5.00 -8.42
C PHE A 74 3.42 -6.42 -8.99
N ASP A 75 3.94 -6.62 -10.19
CA ASP A 75 4.18 -7.93 -10.81
C ASP A 75 5.68 -8.16 -10.95
N LYS A 76 6.31 -8.68 -9.89
CA LYS A 76 7.75 -8.97 -9.92
C LYS A 76 7.95 -10.30 -10.64
N THR A 77 8.82 -10.32 -11.64
CA THR A 77 9.25 -11.53 -12.37
C THR A 77 10.75 -11.76 -12.19
N GLN A 78 11.28 -12.88 -12.67
CA GLN A 78 12.73 -13.14 -12.65
C GLN A 78 13.54 -12.05 -13.37
N ALA A 79 13.01 -11.49 -14.45
CA ALA A 79 13.67 -10.42 -15.20
C ALA A 79 13.59 -9.05 -14.49
N ILE A 80 12.69 -8.89 -13.51
CA ILE A 80 12.35 -7.61 -12.88
C ILE A 80 12.56 -7.74 -11.36
N ASN A 81 13.81 -7.93 -10.95
CA ASN A 81 14.22 -8.10 -9.56
C ASN A 81 14.83 -6.82 -8.99
N TRP A 82 13.98 -5.86 -8.60
CA TRP A 82 14.40 -4.58 -8.03
C TRP A 82 14.10 -4.49 -6.54
N SER A 83 14.99 -3.83 -5.80
CA SER A 83 14.82 -3.52 -4.38
C SER A 83 14.30 -2.10 -4.17
N LEU A 84 13.59 -1.90 -3.06
CA LEU A 84 13.28 -0.58 -2.52
C LEU A 84 14.02 -0.41 -1.20
N PRO A 85 14.80 0.68 -1.04
CA PRO A 85 15.39 1.00 0.26
C PRO A 85 14.31 1.30 1.29
N TRP A 86 14.69 1.34 2.56
CA TRP A 86 13.81 1.75 3.65
C TRP A 86 13.28 3.16 3.41
N HIS A 87 11.95 3.32 3.46
CA HIS A 87 11.28 4.59 3.26
C HIS A 87 9.90 4.62 3.93
N GLN A 88 9.29 5.80 3.94
CA GLN A 88 7.87 5.99 4.22
C GLN A 88 7.17 6.44 2.94
N ASP A 89 5.94 5.99 2.73
CA ASP A 89 5.08 6.59 1.71
C ASP A 89 4.71 8.01 2.14
N ARG A 90 5.00 9.01 1.29
CA ARG A 90 4.86 10.44 1.62
C ARG A 90 3.89 11.20 0.72
N THR A 91 3.20 10.51 -0.20
CA THR A 91 2.34 11.17 -1.19
C THR A 91 1.03 10.43 -1.38
N ILE A 92 -0.06 11.20 -1.47
CA ILE A 92 -1.39 10.71 -1.82
C ILE A 92 -1.70 10.98 -3.30
N CYS A 93 -2.71 10.30 -3.85
CA CYS A 93 -3.20 10.52 -5.20
C CYS A 93 -4.55 11.23 -5.15
N ILE A 94 -4.72 12.31 -5.92
CA ILE A 94 -5.93 13.13 -5.90
C ILE A 94 -6.47 13.39 -7.31
N ARG A 95 -7.74 13.81 -7.41
CA ARG A 95 -8.39 14.08 -8.70
C ARG A 95 -7.93 15.38 -9.35
N GLU A 96 -7.89 16.45 -8.58
CA GLU A 96 -7.67 17.81 -9.09
C GLU A 96 -6.87 18.63 -8.09
N ARG A 97 -5.89 19.39 -8.59
CA ARG A 97 -5.10 20.31 -7.77
C ARG A 97 -5.99 21.43 -7.25
N ARG A 98 -5.97 21.64 -5.94
CA ARG A 98 -6.54 22.84 -5.30
C ARG A 98 -5.49 23.45 -4.38
N ASP A 99 -5.51 24.78 -4.28
CA ASP A 99 -4.60 25.49 -3.40
C ASP A 99 -5.08 25.37 -1.95
N VAL A 100 -4.48 24.42 -1.23
CA VAL A 100 -4.81 24.10 0.17
C VAL A 100 -3.52 24.16 0.96
N ALA A 101 -3.52 24.93 2.05
CA ALA A 101 -2.34 25.11 2.88
C ALA A 101 -1.79 23.77 3.41
N GLY A 102 -0.46 23.62 3.36
CA GLY A 102 0.24 22.42 3.80
C GLY A 102 0.32 21.28 2.78
N PHE A 103 -0.30 21.42 1.59
CA PHE A 103 -0.20 20.43 0.52
C PHE A 103 0.88 20.79 -0.50
N GLY A 104 1.91 19.96 -0.58
CA GLY A 104 3.01 20.10 -1.52
C GLY A 104 4.24 19.32 -1.09
N PRO A 105 5.14 18.97 -2.04
CA PRO A 105 5.12 19.32 -3.45
C PRO A 105 4.09 18.50 -4.26
N TRP A 106 3.72 19.05 -5.41
CA TRP A 106 2.81 18.45 -6.39
C TRP A 106 3.61 17.74 -7.49
N THR A 107 3.22 16.52 -7.87
CA THR A 107 3.87 15.77 -8.95
C THR A 107 2.85 15.03 -9.80
N VAL A 108 3.16 14.77 -11.06
CA VAL A 108 2.34 13.91 -11.94
C VAL A 108 3.11 12.63 -12.21
N LYS A 109 2.50 11.47 -11.92
CA LYS A 109 3.10 10.16 -12.13
C LYS A 109 2.14 9.31 -12.94
N SER A 110 2.54 8.90 -14.15
CA SER A 110 1.69 8.11 -15.06
C SER A 110 0.33 8.78 -15.33
N GLY A 111 0.31 10.11 -15.49
CA GLY A 111 -0.92 10.88 -15.70
C GLY A 111 -1.73 11.18 -14.43
N LEU A 112 -1.33 10.67 -13.26
CA LEU A 112 -2.05 10.85 -12.01
C LEU A 112 -1.40 11.91 -11.12
N LEU A 113 -2.24 12.81 -10.59
CA LEU A 113 -1.80 13.89 -9.72
C LEU A 113 -1.53 13.37 -8.30
N HIS A 114 -0.33 13.62 -7.84
CA HIS A 114 0.14 13.28 -6.50
C HIS A 114 0.55 14.53 -5.75
N VAL A 115 0.39 14.49 -4.43
CA VAL A 115 0.80 15.57 -3.53
C VAL A 115 1.25 15.00 -2.20
N ALA A 116 2.24 15.63 -1.57
CA ALA A 116 2.54 15.36 -0.17
C ALA A 116 1.55 16.17 0.72
N PRO A 117 0.70 15.51 1.51
CA PRO A 117 -0.20 16.19 2.43
C PRO A 117 0.53 16.54 3.74
N PRO A 118 -0.12 17.31 4.64
CA PRO A 118 0.25 17.29 6.06
C PRO A 118 0.38 15.85 6.58
N PHE A 119 1.44 15.58 7.33
CA PHE A 119 1.84 14.20 7.67
C PHE A 119 0.83 13.49 8.58
N ASP A 120 0.12 14.26 9.42
CA ASP A 120 -0.97 13.78 10.27
C ASP A 120 -2.12 13.14 9.46
N LEU A 121 -2.31 13.53 8.19
CA LEU A 121 -3.24 12.85 7.30
C LEU A 121 -2.72 11.45 6.90
N LEU A 122 -1.42 11.30 6.64
CA LEU A 122 -0.82 10.00 6.35
C LEU A 122 -0.87 9.08 7.58
N GLU A 123 -0.73 9.63 8.78
CA GLU A 123 -0.84 8.89 10.05
C GLU A 123 -2.21 8.25 10.29
N ARG A 124 -3.24 8.77 9.62
CA ARG A 124 -4.61 8.27 9.68
C ARG A 124 -4.94 7.27 8.56
N MET A 125 -4.00 7.03 7.65
CA MET A 125 -4.19 6.15 6.50
C MET A 125 -3.61 4.76 6.77
N VAL A 126 -4.21 3.79 6.10
CA VAL A 126 -3.73 2.41 6.09
C VAL A 126 -3.43 1.97 4.67
N THR A 127 -2.37 1.22 4.50
CA THR A 127 -2.01 0.59 3.25
C THR A 127 -2.20 -0.90 3.38
N ILE A 128 -2.83 -1.50 2.37
CA ILE A 128 -2.95 -2.95 2.28
C ILE A 128 -2.13 -3.51 1.14
N ARG A 129 -1.76 -4.78 1.27
CA ARG A 129 -1.19 -5.61 0.21
C ARG A 129 -2.00 -6.89 0.12
N VAL A 130 -2.77 -7.01 -0.95
CA VAL A 130 -3.47 -8.25 -1.30
C VAL A 130 -2.52 -9.13 -2.11
N HIS A 131 -2.25 -10.33 -1.61
CA HIS A 131 -1.30 -11.25 -2.21
C HIS A 131 -1.99 -12.14 -3.25
N LEU A 132 -1.58 -12.02 -4.51
CA LEU A 132 -2.11 -12.85 -5.60
C LEU A 132 -1.29 -14.13 -5.81
N ASP A 133 -0.05 -14.14 -5.34
CA ASP A 133 0.86 -15.28 -5.38
C ASP A 133 1.51 -15.44 -3.99
N ASP A 134 2.01 -16.64 -3.69
CA ASP A 134 2.75 -16.93 -2.47
C ASP A 134 4.04 -16.10 -2.37
N VAL A 135 4.33 -15.66 -1.14
CA VAL A 135 5.49 -14.83 -0.81
C VAL A 135 6.26 -15.47 0.34
N PRO A 136 7.12 -16.45 0.05
CA PRO A 136 8.06 -16.98 1.03
C PRO A 136 9.17 -15.96 1.34
N ALA A 137 9.95 -16.25 2.38
CA ALA A 137 11.01 -15.36 2.87
C ALA A 137 12.13 -15.11 1.83
N ASP A 138 12.36 -16.03 0.90
CA ASP A 138 13.39 -15.97 -0.14
C ASP A 138 12.94 -15.22 -1.42
N ASN A 139 11.65 -14.88 -1.53
CA ASN A 139 11.06 -14.24 -2.72
C ASN A 139 10.61 -12.79 -2.46
N ALA A 140 11.51 -11.98 -1.92
CA ALA A 140 11.33 -10.54 -1.71
C ALA A 140 10.05 -10.16 -0.96
N PRO A 141 9.82 -10.68 0.27
CA PRO A 141 8.73 -10.19 1.11
C PRO A 141 8.86 -8.69 1.37
N LEU A 142 7.75 -8.05 1.74
CA LEU A 142 7.84 -6.73 2.33
C LEU A 142 8.62 -6.84 3.64
N LEU A 143 9.57 -5.93 3.84
CA LEU A 143 10.21 -5.75 5.13
C LEU A 143 9.57 -4.55 5.81
N ILE A 144 9.25 -4.66 7.09
CA ILE A 144 8.75 -3.55 7.90
C ILE A 144 9.61 -3.38 9.14
N ALA A 145 9.60 -2.17 9.70
CA ALA A 145 10.11 -1.89 11.04
C ALA A 145 8.90 -1.75 11.98
N PRO A 146 8.53 -2.79 12.75
CA PRO A 146 7.32 -2.76 13.58
C PRO A 146 7.32 -1.58 14.57
N GLY A 147 6.19 -0.89 14.68
CA GLY A 147 6.03 0.27 15.57
C GLY A 147 6.60 1.59 15.03
N SER A 148 7.36 1.58 13.93
CA SER A 148 8.00 2.79 13.38
C SER A 148 7.02 3.88 12.93
N HIS A 149 5.78 3.53 12.62
CA HIS A 149 4.70 4.48 12.31
C HIS A 149 4.46 5.50 13.45
N ARG A 150 4.82 5.19 14.69
CA ARG A 150 4.66 6.07 15.86
C ARG A 150 5.71 7.18 15.96
N PHE A 151 6.74 7.14 15.11
CA PHE A 151 7.79 8.16 15.07
C PHE A 151 7.40 9.35 14.16
N GLY A 152 6.20 9.33 13.56
CA GLY A 152 5.76 10.33 12.62
C GLY A 152 6.65 10.38 11.38
N LEU A 153 6.93 11.58 10.88
CA LEU A 153 7.81 11.78 9.73
C LEU A 153 9.27 11.52 10.13
N VAL A 154 9.82 10.40 9.67
CA VAL A 154 11.23 10.05 9.89
C VAL A 154 12.08 10.68 8.80
N ARG A 155 13.05 11.50 9.22
CA ARG A 155 14.08 12.06 8.32
C ARG A 155 14.96 10.95 7.75
N GLU A 156 15.42 11.12 6.52
CA GLU A 156 16.19 10.09 5.80
C GLU A 156 17.47 9.67 6.53
N ASP A 157 18.17 10.63 7.14
CA ASP A 157 19.37 10.41 7.97
C ASP A 157 19.11 9.66 9.28
N ARG A 158 17.84 9.46 9.67
CA ARG A 158 17.42 8.74 10.88
C ARG A 158 16.81 7.38 10.59
N ILE A 159 16.54 7.05 9.32
CA ILE A 159 15.83 5.82 8.95
C ILE A 159 16.55 4.58 9.51
N GLU A 160 17.86 4.46 9.27
CA GLU A 160 18.63 3.30 9.72
C GLU A 160 18.59 3.12 11.25
N ALA A 161 18.70 4.21 12.00
CA ALA A 161 18.63 4.18 13.45
C ALA A 161 17.25 3.74 13.97
N VAL A 162 16.16 4.23 13.36
CA VAL A 162 14.79 3.82 13.73
C VAL A 162 14.55 2.36 13.37
N VAL A 163 15.00 1.90 12.20
CA VAL A 163 14.92 0.48 11.81
C VAL A 163 15.68 -0.39 12.80
N GLY A 164 16.91 0.00 13.19
CA GLY A 164 17.70 -0.71 14.18
C GLY A 164 17.02 -0.79 15.56
N GLN A 165 16.33 0.28 15.97
CA GLN A 165 15.57 0.32 17.23
C GLN A 165 14.31 -0.57 17.19
N CYS A 166 13.57 -0.56 16.08
CA CYS A 166 12.32 -1.30 15.92
C CYS A 166 12.53 -2.79 15.57
N GLY A 167 13.70 -3.13 15.04
CA GLY A 167 13.95 -4.41 14.40
C GLY A 167 13.30 -4.52 13.02
N VAL A 168 13.53 -5.65 12.36
CA VAL A 168 13.03 -5.94 11.01
C VAL A 168 12.12 -7.16 11.04
N HIS A 169 10.97 -7.05 10.39
CA HIS A 169 10.06 -8.16 10.18
C HIS A 169 9.81 -8.40 8.69
N ALA A 170 9.91 -9.65 8.26
CA ALA A 170 9.60 -10.07 6.89
C ALA A 170 8.14 -10.53 6.78
N CYS A 171 7.33 -9.78 6.05
CA CYS A 171 5.92 -10.08 5.82
C CYS A 171 5.77 -11.15 4.73
N THR A 172 5.80 -12.42 5.15
CA THR A 172 5.45 -13.57 4.30
C THR A 172 3.94 -13.74 4.22
N ALA A 173 3.47 -14.35 3.14
CA ALA A 173 2.05 -14.50 2.83
C ALA A 173 1.82 -15.68 1.89
N LEU A 174 0.64 -16.29 1.99
CA LEU A 174 0.07 -17.13 0.95
C LEU A 174 -0.79 -16.30 0.00
N ALA A 175 -1.06 -16.81 -1.19
CA ALA A 175 -2.05 -16.24 -2.09
C ALA A 175 -3.42 -16.16 -1.37
N GLY A 176 -4.07 -14.99 -1.44
CA GLY A 176 -5.30 -14.69 -0.74
C GLY A 176 -5.12 -14.04 0.65
N ASP A 177 -3.91 -13.98 1.20
CA ASP A 177 -3.66 -13.20 2.43
C ASP A 177 -3.67 -11.69 2.14
N ILE A 178 -4.03 -10.91 3.15
CA ILE A 178 -3.91 -9.45 3.15
C ILE A 178 -2.96 -9.01 4.26
N TRP A 179 -1.92 -8.26 3.91
CA TRP A 179 -1.17 -7.48 4.89
C TRP A 179 -1.77 -6.08 4.98
N VAL A 180 -2.17 -5.65 6.17
CA VAL A 180 -2.60 -4.28 6.48
C VAL A 180 -1.53 -3.62 7.33
N TYR A 181 -1.12 -2.41 6.99
CA TYR A 181 -0.15 -1.65 7.79
C TYR A 181 -0.43 -0.15 7.75
N ALA A 182 -0.03 0.57 8.80
CA ALA A 182 -0.10 2.01 8.85
C ALA A 182 0.74 2.60 7.71
N THR A 183 0.17 3.47 6.87
CA THR A 183 0.87 4.04 5.71
C THR A 183 2.24 4.68 6.06
N PRO A 184 2.44 5.30 7.24
CA PRO A 184 3.74 5.83 7.66
C PRO A 184 4.76 4.79 8.14
N ILE A 185 4.44 3.49 8.17
CA ILE A 185 5.40 2.50 8.65
C ILE A 185 6.65 2.52 7.75
N LEU A 186 7.83 2.52 8.37
CA LEU A 186 9.07 2.32 7.63
C LEU A 186 9.05 0.92 7.03
N HIS A 187 9.23 0.86 5.73
CA HIS A 187 9.19 -0.38 4.99
C HIS A 187 10.17 -0.39 3.82
N ALA A 188 10.56 -1.59 3.41
CA ALA A 188 11.49 -1.85 2.32
C ALA A 188 11.07 -3.11 1.57
N SER A 189 11.72 -3.36 0.43
CA SER A 189 11.64 -4.66 -0.25
C SER A 189 13.03 -5.02 -0.73
N ALA A 190 13.57 -6.12 -0.21
CA ALA A 190 14.83 -6.66 -0.73
C ALA A 190 14.64 -7.20 -2.16
N ALA A 191 15.74 -7.36 -2.89
CA ALA A 191 15.74 -8.19 -4.09
C ALA A 191 15.46 -9.65 -3.69
N ALA A 192 14.77 -10.40 -4.54
CA ALA A 192 14.52 -11.81 -4.32
C ALA A 192 15.84 -12.58 -4.41
N ALA A 193 16.10 -13.45 -3.44
CA ALA A 193 17.24 -14.35 -3.45
C ALA A 193 17.02 -15.49 -4.45
N ILE A 194 15.80 -16.02 -4.49
CA ILE A 194 15.35 -17.00 -5.48
C ILE A 194 14.11 -16.42 -6.18
N PRO A 195 14.29 -15.68 -7.29
CA PRO A 195 13.20 -14.96 -7.89
C PRO A 195 12.18 -15.93 -8.49
N ARG A 196 10.93 -15.76 -8.06
CA ARG A 196 9.74 -16.38 -8.66
C ARG A 196 8.74 -15.27 -8.98
N ARG A 197 7.85 -15.50 -9.94
CA ARG A 197 6.82 -14.52 -10.22
C ARG A 197 5.98 -14.27 -8.98
N ARG A 198 5.69 -13.00 -8.68
CA ARG A 198 4.94 -12.60 -7.50
C ARG A 198 4.17 -11.31 -7.73
N ARG A 199 2.86 -11.43 -7.72
CA ARG A 199 1.90 -10.33 -7.84
C ARG A 199 1.38 -9.89 -6.47
N VAL A 200 1.39 -8.59 -6.24
CA VAL A 200 0.79 -7.96 -5.06
C VAL A 200 0.01 -6.74 -5.51
N LEU A 201 -1.27 -6.67 -5.13
CA LEU A 201 -2.08 -5.47 -5.28
C LEU A 201 -1.95 -4.63 -4.00
N GLN A 202 -1.28 -3.49 -4.09
CA GLN A 202 -1.20 -2.52 -3.01
C GLN A 202 -2.30 -1.47 -3.15
N VAL A 203 -3.01 -1.18 -2.06
CA VAL A 203 -4.06 -0.15 -2.03
C VAL A 203 -3.90 0.70 -0.78
N ASP A 204 -3.94 2.02 -0.95
CA ASP A 204 -3.99 2.95 0.17
C ASP A 204 -5.44 3.31 0.48
N TYR A 205 -5.79 3.36 1.76
CA TYR A 205 -7.12 3.66 2.26
C TYR A 205 -7.10 4.84 3.23
N ALA A 206 -8.18 5.62 3.18
CA ALA A 206 -8.48 6.66 4.15
C ALA A 206 -9.91 6.46 4.68
N GLY A 207 -10.10 6.65 5.99
CA GLY A 207 -11.42 6.67 6.62
C GLY A 207 -12.06 8.07 6.68
N PHE A 208 -11.57 9.03 5.89
CA PHE A 208 -11.92 10.44 6.02
C PHE A 208 -11.84 11.17 4.68
N ASP A 209 -12.53 12.31 4.61
CA ASP A 209 -12.47 13.21 3.46
C ASP A 209 -11.29 14.17 3.56
N LEU A 210 -10.72 14.53 2.41
CA LEU A 210 -9.65 15.52 2.36
C LEU A 210 -10.17 16.93 2.67
N PRO A 211 -9.36 17.77 3.34
CA PRO A 211 -9.71 19.17 3.58
C PRO A 211 -9.63 20.01 2.30
N GLY A 212 -10.19 21.23 2.37
CA GLY A 212 -10.08 22.22 1.29
C GLY A 212 -10.75 21.79 -0.02
N GLY A 213 -11.72 20.89 0.07
CA GLY A 213 -12.44 20.35 -1.08
C GLY A 213 -11.62 19.39 -1.95
N LEU A 214 -10.40 19.03 -1.59
CA LEU A 214 -9.65 18.03 -2.36
C LEU A 214 -10.41 16.68 -2.38
N GLN A 215 -10.19 15.89 -3.41
CA GLN A 215 -10.86 14.59 -3.57
C GLN A 215 -9.85 13.49 -3.90
N TRP A 216 -9.99 12.35 -3.24
CA TRP A 216 -9.22 11.15 -3.54
C TRP A 216 -9.40 10.75 -5.00
N SER A 217 -8.31 10.37 -5.67
CA SER A 217 -8.35 9.89 -7.05
C SER A 217 -9.28 8.67 -7.16
N GLY A 218 -9.02 7.67 -6.32
CA GLY A 218 -9.65 6.37 -6.44
C GLY A 218 -8.96 5.48 -7.47
N VAL A 219 -9.56 4.32 -7.66
CA VAL A 219 -9.14 3.24 -8.57
C VAL A 219 -10.16 3.09 -9.68
#